data_AF-A0A924M1X7-F1
#
_entry.id   AF-A0A924M1X7-F1
#
_cell.length_a   1.000
_cell.length_b   1.000
_cell.length_c   1.000
_cell.angle_alpha   90.00
_cell.angle_beta   90.00
_cell.angle_gamma   90.00
#
_symmetry.space_group_name_H-M   'P 1'
#
loop_
_entity.id
_entity.type
_entity.pdbx_description
1 polymer ?
#
loop_
_entity_poly.entity_id
_entity_poly.type
_entity_poly.pdbx_seq_one_letter_code
_entity_poly.pdbx_strand_id
1 'polypeptide(L)' 'AEAVTVMEFAGSAEDLARTIHAHPTLSEAVKEAALGVDKRTISA' A
#
# COMPACT_ATOMS: atom_id res chain seq x y z
N ALA A 1 -4.16 3.76 -9.13
CA ALA A 1 -3.88 5.21 -9.25
C ALA A 1 -3.22 5.76 -7.98
N GLU A 2 -3.59 5.28 -6.79
CA GLU A 2 -3.03 5.76 -5.51
C GLU A 2 -1.50 5.77 -5.44
N ALA A 3 -0.82 4.76 -6.00
CA ALA A 3 0.65 4.72 -6.02
C ALA A 3 1.26 5.92 -6.77
N VAL A 4 0.67 6.34 -7.90
CA VAL A 4 1.13 7.52 -8.65
C VAL A 4 0.90 8.78 -7.84
N THR A 5 -0.27 8.90 -7.20
CA THR A 5 -0.58 10.04 -6.32
C THR A 5 0.40 10.13 -5.16
N VAL A 6 0.71 9.02 -4.49
CA VAL A 6 1.71 8.99 -3.41
C VAL A 6 3.08 9.41 -3.92
N MET A 7 3.51 8.93 -5.10
CA MET A 7 4.78 9.33 -5.71
C MET A 7 4.84 10.82 -6.08
N GLU A 8 3.74 11.40 -6.60
CA GLU A 8 3.66 12.83 -6.93
C GLU A 8 3.83 13.74 -5.70
N PHE A 9 3.30 13.32 -4.55
CA PHE A 9 3.42 14.05 -3.29
C PHE A 9 4.63 13.64 -2.45
N ALA A 10 5.58 12.90 -3.05
CA ALA A 10 6.77 12.39 -2.38
C ALA A 10 6.47 11.61 -1.09
N GLY A 11 5.35 10.90 -1.07
CA GLY A 11 4.97 10.02 0.03
C GLY A 11 5.79 8.72 0.05
N SER A 12 5.74 8.05 1.19
CA SER A 12 6.50 6.85 1.49
C SER A 12 5.67 5.57 1.27
N ALA A 13 6.35 4.41 1.29
CA ALA A 13 5.66 3.13 1.31
C ALA A 13 4.73 2.98 2.53
N GLU A 14 5.05 3.60 3.65
CA GLU A 14 4.20 3.59 4.84
C GLU A 14 2.85 4.29 4.60
N ASP A 15 2.81 5.33 3.76
CA ASP A 15 1.57 6.03 3.42
C ASP A 15 0.61 5.13 2.63
N LEU A 16 1.14 4.31 1.72
CA LEU A 16 0.38 3.27 1.02
C LEU A 16 -0.09 2.18 1.99
N ALA A 17 0.78 1.73 2.90
CA ALA A 17 0.43 0.72 3.89
C ALA A 17 -0.68 1.18 4.87
N ARG A 18 -0.71 2.47 5.21
CA ARG A 18 -1.71 3.09 6.11
C ARG A 18 -3.02 3.46 5.43
N THR A 19 -3.06 3.49 4.10
CA THR A 19 -4.29 3.77 3.36
C THR A 19 -5.30 2.64 3.53
N ILE A 20 -6.59 2.99 3.71
CA ILE A 20 -7.67 2.01 3.83
C ILE A 20 -8.02 1.52 2.43
N HIS A 21 -7.87 0.22 2.21
CA HIS A 21 -8.24 -0.46 0.98
C HIS A 21 -9.56 -1.20 1.21
N ALA A 22 -10.49 -1.09 0.27
CA ALA A 22 -11.76 -1.81 0.36
C ALA A 22 -11.51 -3.32 0.21
N HIS A 23 -12.22 -4.11 1.02
CA HIS A 23 -12.17 -5.57 0.99
C HIS A 23 -13.48 -6.12 0.39
N PRO A 24 -13.48 -7.09 -0.54
CA PRO A 24 -12.33 -7.69 -1.24
C PRO A 24 -12.01 -6.98 -2.57
N THR A 25 -10.79 -6.48 -2.76
CA THR A 25 -10.35 -5.81 -4.01
C THR A 25 -8.89 -6.07 -4.36
N LEU A 26 -8.53 -5.87 -5.63
CA LEU A 26 -7.14 -5.98 -6.10
C LEU A 26 -6.20 -4.92 -5.50
N SER A 27 -6.73 -3.78 -5.07
CA SER A 27 -5.91 -2.72 -4.48
C SER A 27 -5.25 -3.19 -3.17
N GLU A 28 -5.81 -4.17 -2.48
CA GLU A 28 -5.19 -4.78 -1.30
C GLU A 28 -3.77 -5.32 -1.57
N ALA A 29 -3.48 -5.78 -2.79
CA ALA A 29 -2.14 -6.24 -3.15
C ALA A 29 -1.09 -5.11 -3.08
N VAL A 30 -1.49 -3.86 -3.35
CA VAL A 30 -0.60 -2.70 -3.22
C VAL A 30 -0.31 -2.42 -1.74
N LYS A 31 -1.32 -2.52 -0.88
CA LYS A 31 -1.15 -2.43 0.58
C LYS A 31 -0.18 -3.49 1.12
N GLU A 32 -0.35 -4.75 0.71
CA GLU A 32 0.54 -5.84 1.13
C GLU A 32 1.97 -5.64 0.61
N ALA A 33 2.14 -5.23 -0.65
CA ALA A 33 3.46 -4.90 -1.20
C ALA A 33 4.14 -3.76 -0.41
N ALA A 34 3.38 -2.74 -0.02
CA ALA A 34 3.87 -1.63 0.79
C ALA A 34 4.29 -2.07 2.20
N LEU A 35 3.48 -2.91 2.87
CA LEU A 35 3.84 -3.54 4.14
C LEU A 35 5.07 -4.47 4.03
N GLY A 36 5.27 -5.08 2.87
CA GLY A 36 6.40 -5.95 2.58
C GLY A 36 7.77 -5.24 2.62
N VAL A 37 7.81 -3.94 2.39
CA VAL A 37 9.05 -3.13 2.52
C VAL A 37 9.64 -3.26 3.93
N ASP A 38 8.78 -3.28 4.94
CA ASP A 38 9.16 -3.45 6.35
C ASP A 38 8.95 -4.88 6.88
N LYS A 39 8.72 -5.86 6.00
CA LYS A 39 8.44 -7.27 6.35
C LYS A 39 7.22 -7.43 7.28
N ARG A 40 6.19 -6.62 7.05
CA ARG A 40 4.93 -6.61 7.83
C ARG A 40 3.72 -7.11 7.04
N THR A 41 3.95 -7.88 5.96
CA THR A 41 2.87 -8.53 5.19
C THR A 41 1.96 -9.37 6.09
N ILE A 42 0.65 -9.24 5.91
CA ILE A 42 -0.37 -9.89 6.72
C ILE A 42 -0.87 -11.14 6.00
N SER A 43 -0.99 -11.06 4.68
CA SER A 43 -1.43 -12.15 3.82
C SER A 43 -0.26 -12.56 2.92
N ALA A 44 0.40 -13.67 3.26
CA ALA A 44 1.57 -14.22 2.55
C ALA A 44 1.16 -15.12 1.37
#